data_AF-B1VP43-F1
#
_entry.id   AF-B1VP43-F1
#
_cell.length_a   1.000
_cell.length_b   1.000
_cell.length_c   1.000
_cell.angle_alpha   90.00
_cell.angle_beta   90.00
_cell.angle_gamma   90.00
#
_symmetry.space_group_name_H-M   'P 1'
#
loop_
_entity.id
_entity.type
_entity.pdbx_description
1 polymer ?
#
loop_
_entity_poly.entity_id
_entity_poly.type
_entity_poly.pdbx_seq_one_letter_code
_entity_poly.pdbx_strand_id
1 'polypeptide(L)'
;MAHRDPPGIIAPHIPADAYRRAEATGQPVVIVVHTTDQSGRPLHHYLFPIVIAGAGVAGVFGLVAAFLALLDFAAQTATAVGGAAGTLGIGGITLRLARPKD
;
A
#
# COMPACT_ATOMS: atom_id res chain seq x y z
N MET A 1 -2.32 26.90 -37.47
CA MET A 1 -3.31 26.96 -36.38
C MET A 1 -3.49 25.55 -35.84
N ALA A 2 -3.08 25.29 -34.60
CA ALA A 2 -3.26 23.98 -33.98
C ALA A 2 -4.71 23.88 -33.49
N HIS A 3 -5.50 23.04 -34.14
CA HIS A 3 -6.84 22.69 -33.66
C HIS A 3 -6.64 21.90 -32.36
N ARG A 4 -7.13 22.42 -31.24
CA ARG A 4 -7.12 21.73 -29.96
C ARG A 4 -8.46 21.03 -29.85
N ASP A 5 -8.44 19.70 -29.82
CA ASP A 5 -9.68 18.93 -29.67
C ASP A 5 -10.34 19.30 -28.34
N PRO A 6 -11.63 19.69 -28.36
CA PRO A 6 -12.34 20.08 -27.15
C PRO A 6 -12.49 18.88 -26.21
N PRO A 7 -12.32 19.08 -24.89
CA PRO A 7 -12.47 18.00 -23.92
C PRO A 7 -13.96 17.64 -23.80
N GLY A 8 -14.33 16.48 -24.33
CA GLY A 8 -15.70 15.97 -24.30
C GLY A 8 -15.87 14.82 -25.29
N ILE A 9 -16.96 14.06 -25.15
CA ILE A 9 -17.34 13.01 -26.11
C ILE A 9 -17.48 13.65 -27.49
N ILE A 10 -16.47 13.49 -28.33
CA ILE A 10 -16.51 13.93 -29.72
C ILE A 10 -17.47 12.98 -30.42
N ALA A 11 -18.61 13.50 -30.86
CA ALA A 11 -19.51 12.75 -31.73
C ALA A 11 -18.70 12.28 -32.95
N PRO A 12 -18.81 11.00 -33.37
CA PRO A 12 -18.03 10.47 -34.49
C PRO A 12 -18.15 11.38 -35.71
N HIS A 13 -17.01 11.77 -36.29
CA HIS A 13 -17.01 12.57 -37.50
C HIS A 13 -17.54 11.70 -38.64
N ILE A 14 -18.64 12.13 -39.25
CA ILE A 14 -19.20 11.45 -40.43
C ILE A 14 -18.93 12.35 -41.63
N PRO A 15 -18.16 11.89 -42.62
CA PRO A 15 -17.86 12.70 -43.79
C PRO A 15 -19.13 13.00 -44.59
N ALA A 16 -19.27 14.23 -45.08
CA ALA A 16 -20.47 14.68 -45.81
C ALA A 16 -20.78 13.83 -47.06
N ASP A 17 -19.75 13.25 -47.68
CA ASP A 17 -19.91 12.38 -48.84
C ASP A 17 -20.62 11.06 -48.52
N ALA A 18 -20.62 10.63 -47.25
CA ALA A 18 -21.42 9.48 -46.82
C ALA A 18 -22.92 9.77 -46.94
N TYR A 19 -23.35 10.98 -46.58
CA TYR A 19 -24.75 11.41 -46.74
C TYR A 19 -25.11 11.62 -48.20
N ARG A 20 -24.25 12.26 -48.99
CA ARG A 20 -24.50 12.47 -50.44
C ARG A 20 -24.62 11.15 -51.20
N ARG A 21 -23.80 10.16 -50.87
CA ARG A 21 -23.87 8.83 -51.47
C ARG A 21 -25.17 8.13 -51.09
N ALA A 22 -25.57 8.19 -49.82
CA ALA A 22 -26.83 7.60 -49.35
C ALA A 22 -28.05 8.20 -50.06
N GLU A 23 -28.06 9.51 -50.25
CA GLU A 23 -29.11 10.22 -50.99
C GLU A 23 -29.16 9.79 -52.47
N ALA A 24 -28.00 9.65 -53.12
CA ALA A 24 -27.91 9.25 -54.52
C ALA A 24 -28.24 7.77 -54.78
N THR A 25 -28.02 6.89 -53.80
CA THR A 25 -28.14 5.43 -53.97
C THR A 25 -29.32 4.81 -53.22
N GLY A 26 -30.00 5.58 -52.36
CA GLY A 26 -31.04 5.09 -51.48
C GLY A 26 -30.56 4.14 -50.38
N GLN A 27 -29.24 3.96 -50.21
CA GLN A 27 -28.69 3.09 -49.18
C GLN A 27 -28.67 3.78 -47.80
N PRO A 28 -29.05 3.08 -46.72
CA PRO A 28 -29.07 3.66 -45.38
C PRO A 28 -27.66 3.89 -44.82
N VAL A 29 -27.47 5.00 -44.09
CA VAL A 29 -26.24 5.27 -43.30
C VAL A 29 -26.43 4.72 -41.89
N VAL A 30 -25.64 3.70 -41.53
CA VAL A 30 -25.63 3.14 -40.17
C VAL A 30 -24.47 3.73 -39.38
N ILE A 31 -24.77 4.40 -38.26
CA ILE A 31 -23.80 5.02 -37.38
C ILE A 31 -23.64 4.15 -36.15
N VAL A 32 -22.51 3.47 -36.03
CA VAL A 32 -22.17 2.70 -34.82
C VAL A 32 -21.26 3.56 -33.96
N VAL A 33 -21.79 4.03 -32.84
CA VAL A 33 -21.01 4.73 -31.83
C VAL A 33 -20.44 3.67 -30.89
N HIS A 34 -19.16 3.32 -31.07
CA HIS A 34 -18.45 2.55 -30.05
C HIS A 34 -18.19 3.48 -28.88
N THR A 35 -19.00 3.35 -27.83
CA THR A 35 -18.64 3.95 -26.55
C THR A 35 -17.43 3.16 -26.04
N THR A 36 -16.31 3.84 -25.81
CA THR A 36 -15.27 3.30 -24.95
C THR A 36 -15.76 3.47 -23.51
N ASP A 37 -16.88 2.85 -23.17
CA ASP A 37 -17.21 2.68 -21.77
C ASP A 37 -16.19 1.67 -21.26
N GLN A 38 -15.18 2.17 -20.56
CA GLN A 38 -14.18 1.35 -19.89
C GLN A 38 -14.90 0.64 -18.74
N SER A 39 -15.76 -0.32 -19.08
CA SER A 39 -16.62 -1.06 -18.14
C SER A 39 -15.82 -1.97 -17.20
N GLY A 40 -14.49 -2.04 -17.39
CA GLY A 40 -13.57 -2.63 -16.44
C GLY A 40 -13.22 -1.65 -15.34
N ARG A 41 -13.73 -1.90 -14.12
CA ARG A 41 -13.15 -1.29 -12.91
C ARG A 41 -11.65 -1.57 -12.90
N PRO A 42 -10.80 -0.55 -12.81
CA PRO A 42 -9.38 -0.75 -12.97
C PRO A 42 -8.83 -1.56 -11.79
N LEU A 43 -7.99 -2.56 -12.10
CA LEU A 43 -7.48 -3.57 -11.15
C LEU A 43 -6.86 -2.96 -9.87
N HIS A 44 -6.27 -1.76 -9.99
CA HIS A 44 -5.70 -1.02 -8.86
C HIS A 44 -6.70 -0.79 -7.73
N HIS A 45 -7.99 -0.68 -8.03
CA HIS A 45 -9.03 -0.43 -7.03
C HIS A 45 -9.21 -1.62 -6.07
N TYR A 46 -8.87 -2.83 -6.52
CA TYR A 46 -8.92 -4.05 -5.70
C TYR A 46 -7.59 -4.35 -5.03
N LEU A 47 -6.47 -4.01 -5.67
CA LEU A 47 -5.13 -4.24 -5.13
C LEU A 47 -4.76 -3.26 -4.02
N PHE A 48 -5.24 -2.01 -4.11
CA PHE A 48 -4.92 -0.96 -3.13
C PHE A 48 -5.21 -1.34 -1.66
N PRO A 49 -6.40 -1.83 -1.28
CA PRO A 49 -6.67 -2.22 0.10
C PRO A 49 -5.83 -3.42 0.56
N ILE A 50 -5.52 -4.35 -0.34
CA ILE A 50 -4.69 -5.53 -0.03
C ILE A 50 -3.27 -5.08 0.32
N VAL A 51 -2.70 -4.16 -0.47
CA VAL A 51 -1.36 -3.60 -0.22
C VAL A 51 -1.33 -2.86 1.12
N ILE A 52 -2.35 -2.07 1.43
CA ILE A 52 -2.44 -1.36 2.73
C ILE A 52 -2.51 -2.35 3.90
N ALA A 53 -3.39 -3.35 3.80
CA ALA A 53 -3.54 -4.36 4.83
C ALA A 53 -2.23 -5.14 5.04
N GLY A 54 -1.58 -5.56 3.94
CA GLY A 54 -0.30 -6.26 3.98
C GLY A 54 0.82 -5.43 4.61
N ALA A 55 0.92 -4.15 4.24
CA ALA A 55 1.90 -3.24 4.83
C ALA A 55 1.67 -3.02 6.33
N GLY A 56 0.42 -2.88 6.76
CA GLY A 56 0.08 -2.75 8.18
C GLY A 56 0.46 -3.99 8.99
N VAL A 57 0.12 -5.18 8.49
CA VAL A 57 0.47 -6.45 9.13
C VAL A 57 1.98 -6.61 9.22
N ALA A 58 2.71 -6.42 8.11
CA ALA A 58 4.16 -6.52 8.08
C ALA A 58 4.82 -5.50 9.03
N GLY A 59 4.30 -4.28 9.11
CA GLY A 59 4.78 -3.26 10.04
C GLY A 59 4.60 -3.65 11.51
N VAL A 60 3.43 -4.16 11.89
CA VAL A 60 3.15 -4.60 13.27
C VAL A 60 4.04 -5.78 13.65
N PHE A 61 4.14 -6.80 12.81
CA PHE A 61 5.02 -7.94 13.06
C PHE A 61 6.49 -7.53 13.14
N GLY A 62 6.94 -6.63 12.25
CA GLY A 62 8.29 -6.09 12.30
C GLY A 62 8.57 -5.33 13.58
N LEU A 63 7.64 -4.51 14.06
CA LEU A 63 7.77 -3.77 15.31
C LEU A 63 7.84 -4.70 16.52
N VAL A 64 6.96 -5.71 16.58
CA VAL A 64 6.99 -6.71 17.66
C VAL A 64 8.29 -7.51 17.63
N ALA A 65 8.75 -7.93 16.46
CA ALA A 65 10.02 -8.65 16.32
C ALA A 65 11.22 -7.80 16.76
N ALA A 66 11.27 -6.53 16.34
CA ALA A 66 12.31 -5.60 16.76
C ALA A 66 12.28 -5.37 18.28
N PHE A 67 11.10 -5.20 18.87
CA PHE A 67 10.94 -5.01 20.30
C PHE A 67 11.45 -6.23 21.09
N LEU A 68 11.07 -7.43 20.67
CA LEU A 68 11.55 -8.68 21.29
C LEU A 68 13.07 -8.84 21.14
N ALA A 69 13.63 -8.51 19.97
CA ALA A 69 15.07 -8.55 19.74
C ALA A 69 15.84 -7.59 20.66
N LEU A 70 15.32 -6.37 20.87
CA LEU A 70 15.90 -5.41 21.81
C LEU A 70 15.85 -5.94 23.26
N LEU A 71 14.73 -6.52 23.67
CA LEU A 71 14.58 -7.10 25.00
C LEU A 71 15.50 -8.29 25.23
N ASP A 72 15.61 -9.19 24.26
CA ASP A 72 16.48 -10.36 24.33
C ASP A 72 17.96 -9.93 24.42
N PHE A 73 18.37 -8.98 23.59
CA PHE A 73 19.72 -8.40 23.66
C PHE A 73 20.00 -7.74 25.02
N ALA A 74 19.02 -6.99 25.56
CA ALA A 74 19.14 -6.38 26.87
C ALA A 74 19.23 -7.42 28.00
N ALA A 75 18.42 -8.47 27.95
CA ALA A 75 18.45 -9.57 28.92
C ALA A 75 19.79 -10.34 28.85
N GLN A 76 20.30 -10.60 27.65
CA GLN A 76 21.58 -11.25 27.46
C GLN A 76 22.74 -10.40 27.98
N THR A 77 22.67 -9.08 27.80
CA THR A 77 23.64 -8.14 28.35
C THR A 77 23.55 -8.08 29.89
N ALA A 78 22.35 -8.01 30.45
CA ALA A 78 22.13 -7.98 31.90
C ALA A 78 22.59 -9.27 32.58
N THR A 79 22.36 -10.42 31.97
CA THR A 79 22.83 -11.72 32.46
C THR A 79 24.35 -11.87 32.30
N ALA A 80 24.94 -11.40 31.20
CA ALA A 80 26.39 -11.35 31.05
C ALA A 80 27.05 -10.46 32.10
N VAL A 81 26.50 -9.26 32.36
CA VAL A 81 27.00 -8.33 33.38
C VAL A 81 26.75 -8.86 34.78
N GLY A 82 25.55 -9.37 35.09
CA GLY A 82 25.23 -9.95 36.41
C GLY A 82 25.93 -11.28 36.70
N GLY A 83 26.27 -12.04 35.65
CA GLY A 83 27.09 -13.25 35.75
C GLY A 83 28.58 -12.95 35.91
N ALA A 84 29.08 -11.90 35.25
CA ALA A 84 30.45 -11.41 35.42
C ALA A 84 30.65 -10.62 36.72
N ALA A 85 29.62 -9.93 37.20
CA ALA A 85 29.59 -9.19 38.46
C ALA A 85 28.70 -9.94 39.46
N GLY A 86 29.24 -10.96 40.14
CA GLY A 86 28.55 -11.59 41.26
C GLY A 86 27.99 -10.53 42.23
N THR A 87 26.70 -10.65 42.54
CA THR A 87 25.87 -9.69 43.31
C THR A 87 25.84 -8.27 42.72
N LEU A 88 24.69 -7.91 42.11
CA LEU A 88 24.41 -6.57 41.58
C LEU A 88 24.64 -5.49 42.66
N GLY A 89 25.80 -4.84 42.61
CA GLY A 89 26.10 -3.62 43.32
C GLY A 89 26.32 -2.50 42.31
N ILE A 90 25.29 -1.72 42.02
CA ILE A 90 25.43 -0.47 41.26
C ILE A 90 25.41 0.66 42.27
N GLY A 91 26.55 1.36 42.43
CA GLY A 91 26.64 2.57 43.26
C GLY A 91 26.81 2.36 44.77
N GLY A 92 27.47 1.28 45.21
CA GLY A 92 27.83 1.09 46.63
C GLY A 92 26.68 0.70 47.57
N ILE A 93 25.46 0.54 47.07
CA ILE A 93 24.32 0.05 47.85
C ILE A 93 24.12 -1.43 47.51
N THR A 94 24.75 -2.31 48.28
CA THR A 94 24.50 -3.75 48.22
C THR A 94 23.15 -4.03 48.88
N LEU A 95 22.10 -4.28 48.08
CA LEU A 95 20.81 -4.74 48.61
C LEU A 95 20.94 -6.23 49.01
N ARG A 96 21.41 -6.49 50.23
CA ARG A 96 21.33 -7.83 50.85
C ARG A 96 19.88 -8.12 51.23
N LEU A 97 19.13 -8.76 50.35
CA LEU A 97 17.78 -9.25 50.63
C LEU A 97 17.76 -10.66 51.25
N ALA A 98 18.72 -10.97 52.13
CA ALA A 98 18.71 -12.19 52.92
C ALA A 98 19.23 -11.86 54.33
N ARG A 99 18.32 -11.45 55.23
CA ARG A 99 18.56 -11.46 56.67
C ARG A 99 18.19 -12.86 57.18
N PRO A 100 19.14 -13.69 57.62
CA PRO A 100 18.80 -14.86 58.42
C PRO A 100 18.28 -14.38 59.78
N LYS A 101 17.17 -14.99 60.21
CA LYS A 101 16.57 -14.77 61.52
C LYS A 101 17.32 -15.66 62.51
N ASP A 102 18.11 -15.05 63.37
CA ASP A 102 18.43 -15.50 64.72
C ASP A 102 18.33 -14.29 65.65
#